data_AF-A0AAD8BJS0-F1
#
_entry.id   AF-A0AAD8BJS0-F1
#
_cell.length_a   1.000
_cell.length_b   1.000
_cell.length_c   1.000
_cell.angle_alpha   90.00
_cell.angle_beta   90.00
_cell.angle_gamma   90.00
#
_symmetry.space_group_name_H-M   'P 1'
#
loop_
_entity.id
_entity.type
_entity.pdbx_description
1 polymer ?
#
loop_
_entity_poly.entity_id
_entity_poly.type
_entity_poly.pdbx_seq_one_letter_code
_entity_poly.pdbx_strand_id
1 'polypeptide(L)'
;MAVTRSQTYIHLIGEPVQLFNGNMLPTTREVLQVYFHHHNNEKLSKTELITVTVREVCEIWARARVPSAEERNIIHKLKLLVDKHRTVCRNKTRGGTAQMARESNFELI
;
A
#
# COMPACT_ATOMS: atom_id res chain seq x y z
N MET A 1 14.12 19.09 23.62
CA MET A 1 12.80 18.43 23.67
C MET A 1 12.79 17.36 22.60
N ALA A 2 13.02 16.10 22.98
CA ALA A 2 13.11 14.97 22.04
C ALA A 2 11.70 14.45 21.74
N VAL A 3 11.23 14.63 20.51
CA VAL A 3 9.97 14.04 20.04
C VAL A 3 10.29 12.59 19.68
N THR A 4 9.89 11.65 20.53
CA THR A 4 9.91 10.21 20.26
C THR A 4 8.98 9.96 19.06
N ARG A 5 9.54 9.90 17.85
CA ARG A 5 8.83 9.40 16.67
C ARG A 5 8.59 7.92 16.90
N SER A 6 7.44 7.60 17.50
CA SER A 6 6.92 6.23 17.58
C SER A 6 6.81 5.68 16.16
N GLN A 7 7.83 4.92 15.81
CA GLN A 7 8.03 4.12 14.62
C GLN A 7 6.71 3.45 14.20
N THR A 8 5.96 4.06 13.29
CA THR A 8 4.72 3.49 12.76
C THR A 8 5.09 2.50 11.67
N TYR A 9 5.81 1.44 12.05
CA TYR A 9 6.28 0.42 11.13
C TYR A 9 5.11 -0.47 10.73
N ILE A 10 4.74 -0.45 9.45
CA ILE A 10 3.71 -1.32 8.90
C ILE A 10 4.38 -2.65 8.59
N HIS A 11 3.94 -3.71 9.27
CA HIS A 11 4.47 -5.06 9.10
C HIS A 11 4.51 -5.46 7.61
N LEU A 12 5.69 -5.91 7.13
CA LEU A 12 6.01 -6.31 5.73
C LEU A 12 6.07 -5.18 4.68
N ILE A 13 5.71 -3.94 5.04
CA ILE A 13 5.66 -2.82 4.08
C ILE A 13 6.72 -1.76 4.43
N GLY A 14 7.00 -1.55 5.71
CA GLY A 14 7.96 -0.57 6.19
C GLY A 14 7.29 0.71 6.69
N GLU A 15 7.96 1.85 6.49
CA GLU A 15 7.48 3.14 6.96
C GLU A 15 6.41 3.74 6.02
N PRO A 16 5.35 4.36 6.54
CA PRO A 16 4.37 5.08 5.73
C PRO A 16 5.04 6.28 5.06
N VAL A 17 4.76 6.47 3.78
CA VAL A 17 5.29 7.55 2.96
C VAL A 17 4.15 8.50 2.62
N GLN A 18 4.37 9.81 2.76
CA GLN A 18 3.32 10.81 2.58
C GLN A 18 2.96 11.07 1.11
N LEU A 19 3.94 10.99 0.21
CA LEU A 19 3.78 11.33 -1.21
C LEU A 19 4.58 10.38 -2.08
N PHE A 20 4.07 10.10 -3.27
CA PHE A 20 4.82 9.41 -4.31
C PHE A 20 5.99 10.25 -4.82
N ASN A 21 7.07 9.56 -5.20
CA ASN A 21 8.15 10.19 -5.94
C ASN A 21 7.71 10.44 -7.40
N GLY A 22 7.34 11.68 -7.72
CA GLY A 22 6.71 12.02 -9.00
C GLY A 22 7.57 11.84 -10.26
N ASN A 23 8.85 11.52 -10.12
CA ASN A 23 9.78 11.29 -11.24
C ASN A 23 9.91 9.81 -11.61
N MET A 24 9.45 8.88 -10.77
CA MET A 24 9.56 7.44 -10.99
C MET A 24 8.17 6.79 -10.96
N LEU A 25 8.04 5.63 -11.61
CA LEU A 25 6.82 4.86 -11.53
C LEU A 25 6.70 4.27 -10.11
N PRO A 26 5.54 4.45 -9.44
CA PRO A 26 5.37 3.97 -8.09
C PRO A 26 5.36 2.44 -8.06
N THR A 27 6.12 1.87 -7.12
CA THR A 27 6.11 0.44 -6.86
C THR A 27 4.87 0.03 -6.06
N THR A 28 4.47 -1.24 -6.15
CA THR A 28 3.33 -1.77 -5.39
C THR A 28 3.49 -1.51 -3.88
N ARG A 29 4.73 -1.61 -3.38
CA ARG A 29 5.07 -1.31 -1.99
C ARG A 29 4.84 0.16 -1.64
N GLU A 30 5.30 1.09 -2.46
CA GLU A 30 5.08 2.53 -2.23
C GLU A 30 3.60 2.90 -2.24
N VAL A 31 2.81 2.31 -3.15
CA VAL A 31 1.35 2.51 -3.19
C VAL A 31 0.70 2.10 -1.87
N LEU A 32 1.13 0.99 -1.29
CA LEU A 32 0.66 0.56 0.02
C LEU A 32 1.13 1.50 1.13
N GLN A 33 2.39 1.96 1.11
CA GLN A 33 2.92 2.92 2.09
C GLN A 33 2.10 4.22 2.12
N VAL A 34 1.78 4.76 0.95
CA VAL A 34 0.94 5.96 0.80
C VAL A 34 -0.49 5.69 1.28
N TYR A 35 -1.09 4.57 0.87
CA TYR A 35 -2.41 4.18 1.37
C TYR A 35 -2.47 4.12 2.90
N PHE A 36 -1.48 3.51 3.55
CA PHE A 36 -1.44 3.43 5.02
C PHE A 36 -1.14 4.78 5.68
N HIS A 37 -0.40 5.66 5.01
CA HIS A 37 -0.23 7.03 5.47
C HIS A 37 -1.57 7.77 5.51
N HIS A 38 -2.36 7.72 4.44
CA HIS A 38 -3.70 8.31 4.43
C HIS A 38 -4.61 7.62 5.44
N HIS A 39 -4.59 6.30 5.55
CA HIS A 39 -5.39 5.57 6.53
C HIS A 39 -5.09 5.95 7.99
N ASN A 40 -3.84 6.31 8.31
CA ASN A 40 -3.47 6.72 9.66
C ASN A 40 -3.83 8.18 9.97
N ASN A 41 -3.84 9.05 8.97
CA ASN A 41 -4.07 10.49 9.14
C ASN A 41 -5.52 10.92 8.84
N GLU A 42 -6.22 10.20 7.97
CA GLU A 42 -7.56 10.53 7.49
C GLU A 42 -8.61 9.56 8.05
N LYS A 43 -9.73 10.09 8.53
CA LYS A 43 -10.89 9.29 9.00
C LYS A 43 -11.82 8.90 7.85
N LEU A 44 -11.26 8.54 6.70
CA LEU A 44 -12.03 8.13 5.52
C LEU A 44 -12.28 6.62 5.51
N SER A 45 -13.28 6.19 4.74
CA SER A 45 -13.52 4.75 4.54
C SER A 45 -12.41 4.11 3.71
N LYS A 46 -12.21 2.79 3.87
CA LYS A 46 -11.20 2.05 3.09
C LYS A 46 -11.37 2.23 1.58
N THR A 47 -12.61 2.26 1.10
CA THR A 47 -12.90 2.39 -0.34
C THR A 47 -12.53 3.77 -0.85
N GLU A 48 -12.82 4.82 -0.08
CA GLU A 48 -12.46 6.19 -0.43
C GLU A 48 -10.93 6.34 -0.46
N LEU A 49 -10.24 5.86 0.57
CA LEU A 49 -8.77 5.88 0.64
C LEU A 49 -8.13 5.18 -0.56
N ILE A 50 -8.61 3.98 -0.91
CA ILE A 50 -8.14 3.24 -2.09
C ILE A 50 -8.35 4.07 -3.36
N THR A 51 -9.51 4.72 -3.50
CA THR A 51 -9.83 5.53 -4.68
C THR A 51 -8.92 6.74 -4.78
N VAL A 52 -8.66 7.43 -3.66
CA VAL A 52 -7.72 8.57 -3.60
C VAL A 52 -6.33 8.14 -4.01
N THR A 53 -5.78 7.07 -3.39
CA THR A 53 -4.45 6.57 -3.72
C THR A 53 -4.34 6.12 -5.19
N VAL A 54 -5.37 5.48 -5.74
CA VAL A 54 -5.37 5.07 -7.16
C VAL A 54 -5.38 6.28 -8.09
N ARG A 55 -6.12 7.34 -7.77
CA ARG A 55 -6.12 8.56 -8.59
C ARG A 55 -4.76 9.22 -8.63
N GLU A 56 -4.07 9.33 -7.50
CA GLU A 56 -2.70 9.86 -7.45
C GLU A 56 -1.73 9.03 -8.30
N VAL A 57 -1.84 7.70 -8.26
CA VAL A 57 -1.04 6.80 -9.11
C VAL A 57 -1.37 6.99 -10.59
N CYS A 58 -2.66 7.08 -10.93
CA CYS A 58 -3.10 7.32 -12.30
C CYS A 58 -2.58 8.67 -12.85
N GLU A 59 -2.50 9.72 -12.03
CA GLU A 59 -1.92 11.00 -12.44
C GLU A 59 -0.42 10.90 -12.74
N ILE A 60 0.32 10.07 -12.00
CA ILE A 60 1.74 9.82 -12.28
C ILE A 60 1.89 9.03 -13.59
N TRP A 61 1.06 8.00 -13.79
CA TRP A 61 1.06 7.23 -15.03
C TRP A 61 0.66 8.06 -16.25
N ALA A 62 -0.34 8.96 -16.09
CA ALA A 62 -0.73 9.90 -17.12
C ALA A 62 0.42 10.86 -17.48
N ARG A 63 1.14 11.40 -16.48
CA ARG A 63 2.35 12.21 -16.70
C ARG A 63 3.45 11.43 -17.41
N ALA A 64 3.63 10.16 -17.05
CA ALA A 64 4.58 9.24 -17.70
C ALA A 64 4.09 8.71 -19.07
N ARG A 65 2.89 9.12 -19.53
CA ARG A 65 2.25 8.65 -20.78
C ARG A 65 2.09 7.13 -20.84
N VAL A 66 1.95 6.47 -19.69
CA VAL A 66 1.69 5.04 -19.59
C VAL A 66 0.18 4.82 -19.77
N PRO A 67 -0.25 4.00 -20.74
CA PRO A 67 -1.66 3.63 -20.87
C PRO A 67 -2.09 2.86 -19.63
N SER A 68 -2.92 3.48 -18.80
CA SER A 68 -3.46 2.84 -17.60
C SER A 68 -4.67 1.98 -17.96
N ALA A 69 -4.86 0.87 -17.23
CA ALA A 69 -6.13 0.15 -17.25
C ALA A 69 -7.26 1.03 -16.68
N GLU A 70 -8.52 0.62 -16.87
CA GLU A 70 -9.67 1.28 -16.23
C GLU A 70 -9.44 1.46 -14.71
N GLU A 71 -9.75 2.65 -14.18
CA GLU A 71 -9.60 3.00 -12.76
C GLU A 71 -10.22 1.94 -11.84
N ARG A 72 -11.38 1.40 -12.23
CA ARG A 72 -12.09 0.33 -11.52
C ARG A 72 -11.25 -0.93 -11.34
N ASN A 73 -10.50 -1.34 -12.36
CA ASN A 73 -9.63 -2.51 -12.29
C ASN A 73 -8.44 -2.27 -11.36
N ILE A 74 -7.90 -1.05 -11.37
CA ILE A 74 -6.78 -0.68 -10.49
C ILE A 74 -7.25 -0.62 -9.03
N ILE A 75 -8.42 -0.03 -8.77
CA ILE A 75 -9.09 -0.05 -7.45
C ILE A 75 -9.29 -1.49 -6.97
N HIS A 76 -9.78 -2.38 -7.83
CA HIS A 76 -9.98 -3.79 -7.46
C HIS A 76 -8.66 -4.48 -7.09
N LYS A 77 -7.59 -4.25 -7.87
CA LYS A 77 -6.25 -4.77 -7.57
C LYS A 77 -5.71 -4.25 -6.24
N LEU A 78 -5.81 -2.95 -5.97
CA LEU A 78 -5.34 -2.37 -4.72
C LEU A 78 -6.13 -2.89 -3.52
N LYS A 79 -7.45 -3.05 -3.66
CA LYS A 79 -8.30 -3.65 -2.63
C LYS A 79 -7.86 -5.08 -2.29
N LEU A 80 -7.62 -5.92 -3.30
CA LEU A 80 -7.11 -7.29 -3.12
C LEU A 80 -5.76 -7.31 -2.40
N LEU A 81 -4.86 -6.38 -2.73
CA LEU A 81 -3.56 -6.26 -2.06
C LEU A 81 -3.69 -5.89 -0.59
N VAL A 82 -4.56 -4.93 -0.26
CA VAL A 82 -4.84 -4.53 1.13
C VAL A 82 -5.48 -5.68 1.93
N ASP A 83 -6.41 -6.43 1.34
CA ASP A 83 -7.02 -7.59 2.00
C ASP A 83 -6.02 -8.77 2.16
N LYS A 84 -5.13 -8.97 1.17
CA LYS A 84 -4.03 -9.93 1.27
C LYS A 84 -3.10 -9.56 2.42
N HIS A 85 -2.66 -8.29 2.49
CA HIS A 85 -1.83 -7.78 3.58
C HIS A 85 -2.49 -8.01 4.94
N ARG A 86 -3.77 -7.64 5.09
CA ARG A 86 -4.52 -7.85 6.33
C ARG A 86 -4.58 -9.33 6.73
N THR A 87 -4.78 -10.21 5.77
CA THR A 87 -4.84 -11.67 6.01
C THR A 87 -3.48 -12.21 6.44
N VAL A 88 -2.40 -11.76 5.82
CA VAL A 88 -1.03 -12.12 6.20
C VAL A 88 -0.74 -11.64 7.62
N CYS A 89 -1.01 -10.36 7.93
CA CYS A 89 -0.83 -9.82 9.28
C CYS A 89 -1.67 -10.52 10.35
N ARG A 90 -2.89 -10.97 10.02
CA ARG A 90 -3.77 -11.71 10.95
C ARG A 90 -3.19 -13.08 11.30
N ASN A 91 -2.50 -13.74 10.36
CA ASN A 91 -1.97 -15.08 10.52
C ASN A 91 -0.50 -15.12 11.00
N LYS A 92 0.10 -13.96 11.31
CA LYS A 92 1.50 -13.84 11.76
C LYS A 92 1.88 -14.73 12.96
N THR A 93 0.92 -15.04 13.83
CA THR A 93 1.13 -15.86 15.03
C THR A 93 1.07 -17.36 14.75
N ARG A 94 0.62 -17.78 13.56
CA ARG A 94 0.34 -19.18 13.24
C ARG A 94 1.58 -19.98 12.84
N GLY A 95 2.69 -19.30 12.51
CA GLY A 95 4.05 -19.88 12.38
C GLY A 95 4.24 -21.02 11.37
N GLY A 96 3.28 -21.29 10.50
CA GLY A 96 3.34 -22.42 9.55
C GLY A 96 4.16 -22.12 8.29
N THR A 97 4.70 -23.16 7.66
CA THR A 97 5.44 -23.06 6.38
C THR A 97 4.66 -22.35 5.27
N ALA A 98 3.34 -22.58 5.21
CA ALA A 98 2.45 -21.88 4.28
C ALA A 98 2.30 -20.38 4.57
N GLN A 99 2.49 -19.95 5.82
CA GLN A 99 2.46 -18.55 6.21
C GLN A 99 3.78 -17.86 5.84
N MET A 100 4.93 -18.50 6.09
CA MET A 100 6.24 -18.00 5.66
C MET A 100 6.30 -17.83 4.13
N ALA A 101 5.76 -18.79 3.37
CA ALA A 101 5.66 -18.67 1.91
C ALA A 101 4.79 -17.48 1.48
N ARG A 102 3.71 -17.16 2.22
CA ARG A 102 2.85 -16.00 1.93
C ARG A 102 3.52 -14.68 2.27
N GLU A 103 4.30 -14.65 3.34
CA GLU A 103 5.10 -13.49 3.76
C GLU A 103 6.20 -13.22 2.75
N SER A 104 7.02 -14.21 2.37
CA SER A 104 8.04 -14.06 1.34
C SER A 104 7.45 -13.63 -0.01
N ASN A 105 6.30 -14.20 -0.40
CA ASN A 105 5.62 -13.82 -1.64
C ASN A 105 4.93 -12.43 -1.56
N PHE A 106 4.87 -11.83 -0.36
CA PHE A 106 4.46 -10.44 -0.14
C PHE A 106 5.67 -9.49 0.00
N GLU A 107 6.85 -10.01 0.32
CA GLU A 107 8.09 -9.22 0.32
C GLU A 107 8.66 -9.04 -1.10
N LEU A 108 8.30 -9.92 -2.04
CA LEU A 108 8.71 -9.89 -3.44
C LEU A 108 7.90 -8.93 -4.34
N ILE A 109 6.88 -8.24 -3.82
CA ILE A 109 6.07 -7.23 -4.54
C ILE A 109 6.58 -5.80 -4.38
#